data_AF-A0A0A9A193-F1
#
_entry.id   AF-A0A0A9A193-F1
#
_cell.length_a   1.000
_cell.length_b   1.000
_cell.length_c   1.000
_cell.angle_alpha   90.00
_cell.angle_beta   90.00
_cell.angle_gamma   90.00
#
_symmetry.space_group_name_H-M   'P 1'
#
loop_
_entity.id
_entity.type
_entity.pdbx_description
1 polymer ?
#
loop_
_entity_poly.entity_id
_entity_poly.type
_entity_poly.pdbx_seq_one_letter_code
_entity_poly.pdbx_strand_id
1 'polypeptide(L)'
;MNNGHGPPAFKINGRVHHQIGSLLPPDGSPTKFLQLYVYDTSNEIKNIIRALHPEERSSEPLDPSIIKKLIKMLDEYNPFAKKFRMARDRLRDHG
;
A
#
# COMPACT_ATOMS: atom_id res chain seq x y z
N MET A 1 -28.25 29.90 5.32
CA MET A 1 -29.07 28.81 5.88
C MET A 1 -29.95 28.31 4.75
N ASN A 2 -29.88 27.03 4.37
CA ASN A 2 -30.69 26.51 3.27
C ASN A 2 -32.08 26.13 3.85
N ASN A 3 -33.12 26.90 3.50
CA ASN A 3 -34.51 26.67 3.91
C ASN A 3 -35.33 25.86 2.88
N GLY A 4 -34.67 25.12 1.98
CA GLY A 4 -35.34 24.22 1.04
C GLY A 4 -35.33 22.77 1.54
N HIS A 5 -36.48 22.10 1.44
CA HIS A 5 -36.78 20.69 1.78
C HIS A 5 -35.94 19.64 1.02
N GLY A 6 -34.67 19.90 0.72
CA GLY A 6 -33.74 18.99 0.09
C GLY A 6 -32.83 18.30 1.11
N PRO A 7 -32.18 17.18 0.74
CA PRO A 7 -31.21 16.51 1.60
C PRO A 7 -30.10 17.47 2.07
N PRO A 8 -29.58 17.32 3.30
CA PRO A 8 -28.53 18.20 3.83
C PRO A 8 -27.31 18.22 2.91
N ALA A 9 -26.97 19.40 2.40
CA ALA A 9 -25.72 19.62 1.69
C ALA A 9 -24.66 20.11 2.69
N PHE A 10 -23.57 19.36 2.85
CA PHE A 10 -22.39 19.81 3.59
C PHE A 10 -21.29 20.24 2.62
N LYS A 11 -20.56 21.30 2.98
CA LYS A 11 -19.42 21.81 2.22
C LYS A 11 -18.15 21.55 3.02
N ILE A 12 -17.28 20.68 2.50
CA ILE A 12 -15.95 20.45 3.08
C ILE A 12 -15.03 21.57 2.60
N ASN A 13 -14.52 22.38 3.53
CA ASN A 13 -13.50 23.39 3.25
C ASN A 13 -12.15 22.90 3.80
N GLY A 14 -11.12 22.82 2.95
CA GLY A 14 -9.79 22.37 3.32
C GLY A 14 -9.09 21.56 2.23
N ARG A 15 -7.87 21.10 2.49
CA ARG A 15 -7.17 20.13 1.62
C ARG A 15 -7.46 18.72 2.14
N VAL A 16 -7.75 17.79 1.22
CA VAL A 16 -7.81 16.37 1.54
C VAL A 16 -6.40 15.92 1.91
N HIS A 17 -6.21 15.50 3.16
CA HIS A 17 -5.00 14.84 3.62
C HIS A 17 -5.30 13.35 3.75
N HIS A 18 -4.52 12.52 3.07
CA HIS A 18 -4.58 11.08 3.30
C HIS A 18 -3.85 10.77 4.61
N GLN A 19 -4.57 10.25 5.61
CA GLN A 19 -3.93 9.62 6.74
C GLN A 19 -3.33 8.29 6.25
N ILE A 20 -2.05 8.34 5.88
CA ILE A 20 -1.25 7.13 5.69
C ILE A 20 -1.18 6.47 7.06
N GLY A 21 -1.88 5.34 7.22
CA GLY A 21 -1.82 4.52 8.43
C GLY A 21 -0.39 4.02 8.71
N SER A 22 -0.23 3.13 9.68
CA SER A 22 1.10 2.61 10.05
C SER A 22 1.88 2.08 8.84
N LEU A 23 3.15 2.47 8.74
CA LEU A 23 4.08 2.00 7.70
C LEU A 23 4.42 0.51 7.86
N LEU A 24 4.31 0.00 9.08
CA LEU A 24 4.47 -1.42 9.38
C LEU A 24 3.12 -2.05 9.72
N PRO A 25 2.87 -3.29 9.29
CA PRO A 25 1.70 -4.02 9.74
C PRO A 25 1.78 -4.21 11.27
N PRO A 26 0.64 -4.15 11.98
CA PRO A 26 0.55 -4.64 13.35
C PRO A 26 1.06 -6.08 13.47
N ASP A 27 1.58 -6.43 14.64
CA ASP A 27 2.16 -7.75 14.88
C ASP A 27 1.20 -8.88 14.49
N GLY A 28 1.71 -9.82 13.69
CA GLY A 28 0.95 -10.97 13.19
C GLY A 28 -0.06 -10.67 12.09
N SER A 29 -0.25 -9.41 11.69
CA SER A 29 -1.17 -9.05 10.60
C SER A 29 -0.49 -9.08 9.22
N PRO A 30 -1.22 -9.38 8.14
CA PRO A 30 -0.68 -9.35 6.78
C PRO A 30 -0.44 -7.90 6.33
N THR A 31 0.62 -7.69 5.54
CA THR A 31 0.92 -6.43 4.88
C THR A 31 -0.18 -6.00 3.90
N LYS A 32 -0.56 -4.71 3.93
CA LYS A 32 -1.54 -4.15 3.00
C LYS A 32 -1.07 -2.84 2.38
N PHE A 33 -1.56 -2.55 1.17
CA PHE A 33 -1.36 -1.27 0.49
C PHE A 33 0.12 -0.85 0.43
N LEU A 34 0.45 0.32 1.01
CA LEU A 34 1.79 0.91 1.00
C LEU A 34 2.81 0.12 1.84
N GLN A 35 2.34 -0.68 2.81
CA GLN A 35 3.22 -1.50 3.64
C GLN A 35 4.00 -2.52 2.81
N LEU A 36 3.49 -2.90 1.62
CA LEU A 36 4.17 -3.82 0.69
C LEU A 36 5.53 -3.29 0.21
N TYR A 37 5.74 -1.97 0.23
CA TYR A 37 7.02 -1.36 -0.17
C TYR A 37 8.02 -1.21 0.99
N VAL A 38 7.55 -1.39 2.23
CA VAL A 38 8.29 -1.09 3.47
C VAL A 38 8.59 -2.35 4.28
N TYR A 39 7.62 -3.24 4.43
CA TYR A 39 7.73 -4.44 5.25
C TYR A 39 8.42 -5.60 4.51
N ASP A 40 9.28 -6.34 5.22
CA ASP A 40 9.99 -7.57 4.79
C ASP A 40 10.18 -7.71 3.28
N THR A 41 11.18 -7.01 2.75
CA THR A 41 11.48 -7.03 1.32
C THR A 41 12.17 -8.31 0.86
N SER A 42 12.66 -9.13 1.78
CA SER A 42 13.19 -10.46 1.44
C SER A 42 12.09 -11.39 0.93
N ASN A 43 10.85 -11.18 1.36
CA ASN A 43 9.68 -11.93 0.94
C ASN A 43 8.63 -11.08 0.18
N GLU A 44 9.02 -9.96 -0.42
CA GLU A 44 8.10 -8.99 -1.04
C GLU A 44 7.12 -9.61 -2.04
N ILE A 45 7.61 -10.48 -2.93
CA ILE A 45 6.76 -11.15 -3.93
C ILE A 45 5.72 -12.04 -3.25
N LYS A 46 6.10 -12.79 -2.21
CA LYS A 46 5.17 -13.64 -1.45
C LYS A 46 4.14 -12.79 -0.70
N ASN A 47 4.59 -11.69 -0.11
CA ASN A 47 3.73 -10.74 0.59
C ASN A 47 2.69 -10.11 -0.35
N ILE A 48 3.10 -9.73 -1.56
CA ILE A 48 2.21 -9.19 -2.60
C ILE A 48 1.21 -10.26 -3.06
N ILE A 49 1.66 -11.48 -3.36
CA ILE A 49 0.77 -12.57 -3.77
C ILE A 49 -0.28 -12.81 -2.69
N ARG A 50 0.13 -12.94 -1.43
CA ARG A 50 -0.79 -13.12 -0.29
C ARG A 50 -1.73 -11.94 -0.08
N ALA A 51 -1.27 -10.71 -0.34
CA ALA A 51 -2.11 -9.52 -0.19
C ALA A 51 -3.17 -9.41 -1.30
N LEU A 52 -2.85 -9.88 -2.52
CA LEU A 52 -3.75 -9.87 -3.67
C LEU A 52 -4.67 -11.10 -3.72
N HIS A 53 -4.17 -12.24 -3.25
CA HIS A 53 -4.87 -13.51 -3.14
C HIS A 53 -4.75 -14.04 -1.70
N PRO A 54 -5.59 -13.52 -0.77
CA PRO A 54 -5.57 -13.95 0.61
C PRO A 54 -6.05 -15.40 0.80
N GLU A 55 -6.83 -15.93 -0.15
CA GLU A 55 -7.25 -17.33 -0.18
C GLU A 55 -6.29 -18.17 -1.04
N GLU A 56 -5.71 -19.24 -0.49
CA GLU A 56 -4.82 -20.19 -1.20
C GLU A 56 -5.51 -20.95 -2.36
N ARG A 57 -6.76 -20.63 -2.68
CA ARG A 57 -7.67 -21.41 -3.54
C ARG A 57 -8.02 -20.72 -4.86
N SER A 58 -7.16 -19.87 -5.38
CA SER A 58 -7.31 -19.40 -6.77
C SER A 58 -6.98 -20.55 -7.72
N SER A 59 -7.86 -20.86 -8.68
CA SER A 59 -7.54 -21.83 -9.74
C SER A 59 -6.41 -21.35 -10.65
N GLU A 60 -6.08 -20.05 -10.58
CA GLU A 60 -5.02 -19.41 -11.36
C GLU A 60 -4.01 -18.75 -10.42
N PRO A 61 -2.77 -19.27 -10.33
CA PRO A 61 -1.73 -18.65 -9.53
C PRO A 61 -1.22 -17.37 -10.22
N LEU A 62 -0.96 -16.32 -9.44
CA LEU A 62 -0.27 -15.14 -9.94
C LEU A 62 1.15 -15.49 -10.36
N ASP A 63 1.56 -15.04 -11.55
CA ASP A 63 2.92 -15.24 -12.05
C ASP A 63 3.94 -14.35 -11.29
N PRO A 64 4.87 -14.95 -10.51
CA PRO A 64 5.89 -14.19 -9.78
C PRO A 64 6.80 -13.36 -10.68
N SER A 65 7.00 -13.79 -11.93
CA SER A 65 7.84 -13.10 -12.91
C SER A 65 7.22 -11.78 -13.37
N ILE A 66 5.90 -11.75 -13.56
CA ILE A 66 5.15 -10.53 -13.90
C ILE A 66 5.21 -9.56 -12.73
N ILE A 67 4.95 -10.05 -11.51
CA ILE A 67 5.04 -9.24 -10.29
C ILE A 67 6.43 -8.61 -10.16
N LYS A 68 7.50 -9.39 -10.35
CA LYS A 68 8.87 -8.89 -10.27
C LYS A 68 9.16 -7.80 -11.31
N LYS A 69 8.66 -7.95 -12.55
CA LYS A 69 8.80 -6.93 -13.60
C LYS A 69 8.06 -5.64 -13.24
N LEU A 70 6.84 -5.75 -12.68
CA LEU A 70 6.05 -4.60 -12.24
C LEU A 70 6.71 -3.86 -11.08
N ILE A 71 7.23 -4.58 -10.07
CA ILE A 71 7.99 -3.99 -8.97
C ILE A 71 9.18 -3.21 -9.52
N LYS A 72 9.98 -3.83 -10.41
CA LYS A 72 11.15 -3.19 -11.02
C LYS A 72 10.75 -1.90 -11.77
N MET A 73 9.70 -1.95 -12.58
CA MET A 73 9.17 -0.78 -13.29
C MET A 73 8.76 0.33 -12.31
N LEU A 74 8.06 0.00 -11.23
CA LEU A 74 7.64 0.98 -10.24
C LEU A 74 8.83 1.57 -9.49
N ASP A 75 9.81 0.76 -9.10
CA ASP A 75 11.02 1.23 -8.44
C ASP A 75 11.85 2.17 -9.36
N GLU A 76 11.83 1.92 -10.67
CA GLU A 76 12.55 2.73 -11.66
C GLU A 76 11.86 4.07 -11.92
N TYR A 77 10.54 4.05 -12.15
CA TYR A 77 9.80 5.21 -12.67
C TYR A 77 8.92 5.92 -11.65
N ASN A 78 8.46 5.26 -10.58
CA ASN A 78 7.51 5.86 -9.63
C ASN A 78 8.26 6.60 -8.50
N PRO A 79 8.22 7.95 -8.44
CA PRO A 79 8.91 8.72 -7.40
C PRO A 79 8.35 8.46 -6.00
N PHE A 80 7.09 8.03 -5.87
CA PHE A 80 6.51 7.68 -4.58
C PHE A 80 7.03 6.34 -4.09
N ALA A 81 7.14 5.34 -4.97
CA ALA A 81 7.76 4.05 -4.62
C ALA A 81 9.16 4.27 -4.05
N LYS A 82 9.98 5.10 -4.70
CA LYS A 82 11.31 5.52 -4.19
C LYS A 82 11.26 6.12 -2.79
N LYS A 83 10.30 7.01 -2.51
CA LYS A 83 10.12 7.59 -1.16
C LYS A 83 9.81 6.52 -0.11
N PHE A 84 8.97 5.53 -0.43
CA PHE A 84 8.68 4.42 0.48
C PHE A 84 9.88 3.50 0.68
N ARG A 85 10.68 3.24 -0.38
CA ARG A 85 11.95 2.51 -0.24
C ARG A 85 12.95 3.23 0.67
N MET A 86 13.04 4.55 0.57
CA MET A 86 13.87 5.34 1.48
C MET A 86 13.36 5.27 2.93
N ALA A 87 12.04 5.31 3.14
CA ALA A 87 11.46 5.15 4.47
C ALA A 87 11.78 3.77 5.07
N ARG A 88 11.71 2.71 4.26
CA ARG A 88 12.16 1.36 4.64
C ARG A 88 13.61 1.36 5.09
N ASP A 89 14.51 1.91 4.27
CA ASP A 89 15.95 1.85 4.55
C ASP A 89 16.27 2.56 5.88
N ARG A 90 15.66 3.72 6.11
CA ARG A 90 15.76 4.44 7.40
C ARG A 90 15.22 3.64 8.58
N LEU A 91 14.11 2.92 8.40
CA LEU A 91 13.56 2.05 9.45
C LEU A 91 14.44 0.85 9.73
N ARG A 92 15.20 0.33 8.76
CA ARG A 92 16.14 -0.78 8.97
C ARG A 92 17.43 -0.32 9.66
N ASP A 93 17.86 0.90 9.40
CA ASP A 93 19.09 1.46 9.96
C ASP A 93 18.91 2.04 11.38
N HIS A 94 17.68 2.41 11.75
CA HIS A 94 17.37 3.12 12.99
C HIS A 94 16.18 2.56 13.80
N GLY A 95 15.56 1.47 13.34
CA GLY A 95 14.42 0.83 14.00
C GLY A 95 14.80 -0.34 14.89
#